data_AF-A0AAV7K6Q1-F1
#
_entry.id   AF-A0AAV7K6Q1-F1
#
_cell.length_a   1.000
_cell.length_b   1.000
_cell.length_c   1.000
_cell.angle_alpha   90.00
_cell.angle_beta   90.00
_cell.angle_gamma   90.00
#
_symmetry.space_group_name_H-M   'P 1'
#
loop_
_entity.id
_entity.type
_entity.pdbx_description
1 polymer ?
#
loop_
_entity_poly.entity_id
_entity_poly.type
_entity_poly.pdbx_seq_one_letter_code
_entity_poly.pdbx_strand_id
1 'polypeptide(L)'
;MPPGENKSVPDDGDDYYLLDETSAKDLSFVPLPRPKGPISKYFRTQLVWYNIIGIGTLHLISLYAIIVSPSARLGTWLMYMWMYMMTGLGVTAGSHRMWTHKSYKAHWSYRLVLTILNTAAFQNHVIEWSRDHRTHHKFSETDADPHNAHRGFFFAHCGWLMCRKHPEVIRKGRMIDISDLEADPFLAFQRKYYPILVLLLAFIAPTILNSWITGDTYLNSFLIPGVLRYVSTLHITWSVNSAAHLWGAHPYDDTIHPAENLIVSMGAIGEGFHNYHHCFPWDYSTSEYGPLFNGTTCFIDIAAALGLVWDRKKASPAVIKARRSRTGDKS
;
A
#
# COMPACT_ATOMS: atom_id res chain seq x y z
N MET A 1 -23.30 -37.58 45.21
CA MET A 1 -23.12 -38.15 43.86
C MET A 1 -23.85 -37.26 42.85
N PRO A 2 -23.28 -37.08 41.65
CA PRO A 2 -23.44 -35.92 40.73
C PRO A 2 -24.51 -36.20 39.65
N PRO A 3 -24.57 -35.51 38.48
CA PRO A 3 -24.34 -34.10 38.10
C PRO A 3 -25.56 -33.50 37.33
N GLY A 4 -25.54 -32.20 37.02
CA GLY A 4 -26.48 -31.58 36.07
C GLY A 4 -25.75 -30.62 35.12
N GLU A 5 -25.72 -30.99 33.86
CA GLU A 5 -25.09 -30.33 32.71
C GLU A 5 -25.49 -28.86 32.56
N ASN A 6 -24.52 -27.98 32.27
CA ASN A 6 -24.82 -26.65 31.75
C ASN A 6 -24.61 -26.65 30.22
N LYS A 7 -25.74 -26.51 29.52
CA LYS A 7 -25.83 -26.48 28.06
C LYS A 7 -25.25 -25.17 27.52
N SER A 8 -24.51 -25.31 26.43
CA SER A 8 -24.09 -24.25 25.52
C SER A 8 -25.26 -23.42 25.00
N VAL A 9 -25.11 -22.10 25.00
CA VAL A 9 -25.91 -21.16 24.18
C VAL A 9 -24.98 -20.64 23.07
N PRO A 10 -25.45 -20.55 21.81
CA PRO A 10 -24.63 -20.11 20.68
C PRO A 10 -24.46 -18.59 20.71
N ASP A 11 -23.25 -18.12 20.43
CA ASP A 11 -23.00 -16.71 20.15
C ASP A 11 -23.16 -16.52 18.64
N ASP A 12 -24.34 -16.00 18.28
CA ASP A 12 -24.79 -15.76 16.91
C ASP A 12 -23.98 -14.60 16.30
N GLY A 13 -23.55 -14.81 15.06
CA GLY A 13 -22.94 -13.75 14.27
C GLY A 13 -23.91 -12.61 13.99
N ASP A 14 -23.44 -11.38 14.16
CA ASP A 14 -23.29 -10.38 13.11
C ASP A 14 -23.02 -9.01 13.77
N ASP A 15 -21.90 -8.37 13.42
CA ASP A 15 -21.93 -7.02 12.82
C ASP A 15 -20.52 -6.48 12.52
N TYR A 16 -20.40 -5.92 11.32
CA TYR A 16 -19.15 -5.48 10.71
C TYR A 16 -18.85 -3.99 10.93
N TYR A 17 -17.54 -3.70 10.92
CA TYR A 17 -16.81 -2.45 10.69
C TYR A 17 -16.52 -1.50 11.88
N LEU A 18 -15.21 -1.21 12.00
CA LEU A 18 -14.52 -0.15 12.74
C LEU A 18 -14.09 -0.45 14.19
N LEU A 19 -12.77 -0.54 14.34
CA LEU A 19 -11.95 -0.13 15.49
C LEU A 19 -12.71 0.34 16.75
N ASP A 20 -12.77 -0.54 17.76
CA ASP A 20 -12.82 -0.07 19.14
C ASP A 20 -11.38 0.25 19.61
N GLU A 21 -10.91 1.46 19.27
CA GLU A 21 -9.83 2.14 20.01
C GLU A 21 -10.38 2.90 21.24
N THR A 22 -11.67 2.75 21.56
CA THR A 22 -12.33 3.41 22.70
C THR A 22 -12.32 2.62 24.01
N SER A 23 -11.87 1.35 24.04
CA SER A 23 -11.65 0.59 25.29
C SER A 23 -10.27 0.80 25.94
N ALA A 24 -9.50 1.80 25.52
CA ALA A 24 -8.19 2.13 26.09
C ALA A 24 -8.23 2.70 27.54
N LYS A 25 -9.21 2.31 28.36
CA LYS A 25 -9.30 2.70 29.78
C LYS A 25 -9.29 1.55 30.79
N ASP A 26 -9.38 0.28 30.38
CA ASP A 26 -9.33 -0.85 31.33
C ASP A 26 -8.56 -2.07 30.78
N LEU A 27 -7.32 -1.86 30.33
CA LEU A 27 -6.40 -2.97 30.08
C LEU A 27 -5.48 -3.16 31.29
N SER A 28 -6.01 -3.80 32.33
CA SER A 28 -5.15 -4.54 33.24
C SER A 28 -4.26 -5.46 32.38
N PHE A 29 -2.95 -5.38 32.56
CA PHE A 29 -1.99 -6.27 31.91
C PHE A 29 -2.46 -7.71 32.06
N VAL A 30 -3.06 -8.30 31.02
CA VAL A 30 -3.18 -9.74 30.91
C VAL A 30 -1.93 -10.18 30.14
N PRO A 31 -0.91 -10.74 30.81
CA PRO A 31 0.24 -11.27 30.11
C PRO A 31 -0.26 -12.39 29.20
N LEU A 32 0.09 -12.34 27.91
CA LEU A 32 -0.19 -13.47 27.03
C LEU A 32 0.42 -14.74 27.66
N PRO A 33 -0.31 -15.86 27.70
CA PRO A 33 0.21 -17.09 28.26
C PRO A 33 1.51 -17.47 27.54
N ARG A 34 2.58 -17.69 28.31
CA ARG A 34 3.86 -18.15 27.75
C ARG A 34 3.61 -19.47 27.02
N PRO A 35 4.06 -19.62 25.76
CA PRO A 35 3.87 -20.87 25.04
C PRO A 35 4.54 -22.01 25.82
N LYS A 36 3.74 -22.99 26.23
CA LYS A 36 4.24 -24.23 26.83
C LYS A 36 4.56 -25.19 25.68
N GLY A 37 5.85 -25.33 25.35
CA GLY A 37 6.34 -26.23 24.31
C GLY A 37 7.73 -25.81 23.79
N PRO A 38 8.43 -26.67 23.04
CA PRO A 38 9.66 -26.24 22.35
C PRO A 38 9.34 -25.03 21.48
N ILE A 39 10.15 -23.97 21.61
CA ILE A 39 10.00 -22.75 20.81
C ILE A 39 10.18 -23.15 19.35
N SER A 40 9.07 -23.27 18.62
CA SER A 40 9.12 -23.32 17.17
C SER A 40 9.90 -22.10 16.71
N LYS A 41 11.01 -22.31 15.99
CA LYS A 41 11.80 -21.23 15.37
C LYS A 41 10.95 -20.37 14.41
N TYR A 42 9.75 -20.85 14.07
CA TYR A 42 8.81 -20.22 13.15
C TYR A 42 7.54 -19.79 13.89
N PHE A 43 7.20 -18.51 13.78
CA PHE A 43 5.89 -17.99 14.18
C PHE A 43 4.80 -18.66 13.33
N ARG A 44 3.85 -19.35 13.98
CA ARG A 44 2.67 -19.88 13.29
C ARG A 44 1.68 -18.74 13.05
N THR A 45 1.62 -18.32 11.81
CA THR A 45 0.75 -17.25 11.36
C THR A 45 -0.72 -17.68 11.40
N GLN A 46 -1.58 -16.89 12.07
CA GLN A 46 -3.02 -17.12 12.09
C GLN A 46 -3.66 -16.59 10.81
N LEU A 47 -4.33 -17.46 10.06
CA LEU A 47 -5.03 -17.09 8.84
C LEU A 47 -6.28 -16.25 9.14
N VAL A 48 -6.60 -15.32 8.25
CA VAL A 48 -7.82 -14.51 8.28
C VAL A 48 -8.65 -14.93 7.07
N TRP A 49 -9.53 -15.91 7.28
CA TRP A 49 -10.33 -16.53 6.20
C TRP A 49 -11.19 -15.53 5.43
N TYR A 50 -11.73 -14.52 6.12
CA TYR A 50 -12.45 -13.42 5.47
C TYR A 50 -11.60 -12.73 4.39
N ASN A 51 -10.34 -12.40 4.70
CA ASN A 51 -9.44 -11.78 3.74
C ASN A 51 -9.05 -12.74 2.62
N ILE A 52 -8.82 -14.02 2.93
CA ILE A 52 -8.50 -15.05 1.91
C ILE A 52 -9.65 -15.18 0.91
N ILE A 53 -10.88 -15.33 1.40
CA ILE A 53 -12.07 -15.47 0.55
C ILE A 53 -12.33 -14.17 -0.22
N GLY A 54 -12.21 -13.01 0.43
CA GLY A 54 -12.40 -11.70 -0.20
C GLY A 54 -11.40 -11.43 -1.32
N ILE A 55 -10.10 -11.65 -1.06
CA ILE A 55 -9.04 -11.52 -2.07
C ILE A 55 -9.28 -12.54 -3.19
N GLY A 56 -9.54 -13.81 -2.87
CA GLY A 56 -9.81 -14.84 -3.87
C GLY A 56 -11.01 -14.49 -4.78
N THR A 57 -12.12 -14.06 -4.19
CA THR A 57 -13.33 -13.63 -4.91
C THR A 57 -13.05 -12.43 -5.81
N LEU A 58 -12.33 -11.42 -5.31
CA LEU A 58 -11.94 -10.26 -6.10
C LEU A 58 -11.14 -10.66 -7.36
N HIS A 59 -10.20 -11.60 -7.22
CA HIS A 59 -9.38 -12.06 -8.34
C HIS A 59 -10.20 -12.90 -9.32
N LEU A 60 -11.15 -13.72 -8.85
CA LEU A 60 -12.08 -14.45 -9.72
C LEU A 60 -12.98 -13.50 -10.53
N ILE A 61 -13.49 -12.42 -9.92
CA ILE A 61 -14.26 -11.39 -10.64
C ILE A 61 -13.37 -10.67 -11.65
N SER A 62 -12.10 -10.39 -11.30
CA SER A 62 -11.15 -9.79 -12.24
C SER A 62 -10.81 -10.72 -13.42
N LEU A 63 -10.71 -12.03 -13.21
CA LEU A 63 -10.56 -13.00 -14.30
C LEU A 63 -11.79 -13.01 -15.20
N TYR A 64 -12.99 -12.95 -14.62
CA TYR A 64 -14.21 -12.78 -15.39
C TYR A 64 -14.22 -11.46 -16.18
N ALA A 65 -13.76 -10.36 -15.58
CA ALA A 65 -13.61 -9.07 -16.24
C ALA A 65 -12.73 -9.18 -17.50
N ILE A 66 -11.61 -9.91 -17.44
CA ILE A 66 -10.74 -10.17 -18.60
C ILE A 66 -11.49 -10.91 -19.70
N ILE A 67 -12.29 -11.93 -19.36
CA ILE A 67 -13.06 -12.72 -20.33
C ILE A 67 -14.08 -11.84 -21.08
N VAL A 68 -14.77 -10.94 -20.39
CA VAL A 68 -15.78 -10.06 -21.01
C VAL A 68 -15.18 -8.80 -21.62
N SER A 69 -13.92 -8.48 -21.33
CA SER A 69 -13.26 -7.24 -21.76
C SER A 69 -13.19 -7.00 -23.28
N PRO A 70 -13.19 -8.02 -24.17
CA PRO A 70 -13.30 -7.78 -25.61
C PRO A 70 -14.63 -7.14 -26.03
N SER A 71 -15.67 -7.23 -25.21
CA SER A 71 -16.96 -6.58 -25.46
C SER A 71 -16.97 -5.09 -25.09
N ALA A 72 -15.94 -4.60 -24.41
CA ALA A 72 -15.87 -3.23 -23.93
C ALA A 72 -15.46 -2.25 -25.03
N ARG A 73 -15.99 -1.03 -24.92
CA ARG A 73 -15.65 0.06 -25.83
C ARG A 73 -14.21 0.52 -25.58
N LEU A 74 -13.56 1.04 -26.61
CA LEU A 74 -12.21 1.62 -26.50
C LEU A 74 -12.13 2.68 -25.39
N GLY A 75 -13.18 3.51 -25.25
CA GLY A 75 -13.26 4.51 -24.18
C GLY A 75 -13.16 3.92 -22.77
N THR A 76 -13.70 2.72 -22.54
CA THR A 76 -13.62 2.01 -21.25
C THR A 76 -12.20 1.58 -20.91
N TRP A 77 -11.44 1.15 -21.93
CA TRP A 77 -10.02 0.85 -21.78
C TRP A 77 -9.17 2.10 -21.53
N LEU A 78 -9.49 3.22 -22.18
CA LEU A 78 -8.83 4.50 -21.91
C LEU A 78 -9.12 4.98 -20.49
N MET A 79 -10.36 4.84 -20.02
CA MET A 79 -10.74 5.14 -18.63
C MET A 79 -10.01 4.22 -17.64
N TYR A 80 -9.87 2.92 -17.94
CA TYR A 80 -9.07 1.99 -17.15
C TYR A 80 -7.63 2.49 -17.00
N MET A 81 -6.97 2.85 -18.11
CA MET A 81 -5.59 3.33 -18.09
C MET A 81 -5.47 4.64 -17.33
N TRP A 82 -6.40 5.57 -17.54
CA TRP A 82 -6.43 6.84 -16.81
C TRP A 82 -6.59 6.62 -15.30
N MET A 83 -7.59 5.84 -14.89
CA MET A 83 -7.83 5.50 -13.49
C MET A 83 -6.62 4.80 -12.87
N TYR A 84 -6.03 3.82 -13.54
CA TYR A 84 -4.83 3.11 -13.08
C TYR A 84 -3.70 4.10 -12.76
N MET A 85 -3.45 5.07 -13.65
CA MET A 85 -2.42 6.09 -13.44
C MET A 85 -2.76 7.06 -12.31
N MET A 86 -4.00 7.54 -12.26
CA MET A 86 -4.41 8.50 -11.23
C MET A 86 -4.41 7.87 -9.84
N THR A 87 -4.94 6.65 -9.68
CA THR A 87 -4.90 5.94 -8.40
C THR A 87 -3.48 5.58 -7.99
N GLY A 88 -2.64 5.20 -8.96
CA GLY A 88 -1.22 4.98 -8.71
C GLY A 88 -0.52 6.23 -8.18
N LEU A 89 -0.76 7.41 -8.78
CA LEU A 89 -0.23 8.69 -8.28
C LEU A 89 -0.74 9.02 -6.86
N GLY A 90 -1.97 8.66 -6.53
CA GLY A 90 -2.49 8.76 -5.15
C GLY A 90 -1.66 7.97 -4.14
N VAL A 91 -1.11 6.83 -4.53
CA VAL A 91 -0.20 6.02 -3.70
C VAL A 91 1.22 6.58 -3.75
N THR A 92 1.80 6.73 -4.94
CA THR A 92 3.22 7.07 -5.12
C THR A 92 3.53 8.52 -4.74
N ALA A 93 2.86 9.50 -5.33
CA ALA A 93 3.05 10.90 -4.98
C ALA A 93 2.48 11.20 -3.59
N GLY A 94 1.36 10.59 -3.23
CA GLY A 94 0.63 10.81 -1.98
C GLY A 94 1.17 10.02 -0.80
N SER A 95 0.59 8.85 -0.56
CA SER A 95 0.83 8.08 0.68
C SER A 95 2.31 7.78 0.88
N HIS A 96 3.04 7.49 -0.19
CA HIS A 96 4.45 7.16 -0.16
C HIS A 96 5.36 8.39 -0.02
N ARG A 97 5.53 9.19 -1.07
CA ARG A 97 6.55 10.25 -1.08
C ARG A 97 6.21 11.43 -0.18
N MET A 98 4.96 11.89 -0.19
CA MET A 98 4.55 13.07 0.57
C MET A 98 4.29 12.76 2.04
N TRP A 99 3.31 11.91 2.33
CA TRP A 99 2.86 11.69 3.71
C TRP A 99 3.80 10.77 4.49
N THR A 100 4.25 9.66 3.91
CA THR A 100 5.16 8.75 4.63
C THR A 100 6.54 9.37 4.81
N HIS A 101 7.16 9.79 3.71
CA HIS A 101 8.57 10.16 3.68
C HIS A 101 8.84 11.66 3.84
N LYS A 102 7.80 12.50 3.82
CA LYS A 102 7.93 13.96 3.98
C LYS A 102 8.98 14.54 3.02
N SER A 103 9.02 14.02 1.80
CA SER A 103 10.07 14.32 0.82
C SER A 103 9.82 15.63 0.07
N TYR A 104 8.60 16.17 0.14
CA TYR A 104 8.22 17.49 -0.35
C TYR A 104 7.02 18.04 0.43
N LYS A 105 6.72 19.33 0.23
CA LYS A 105 5.53 20.01 0.78
C LYS A 105 4.58 20.38 -0.35
N ALA A 106 3.29 20.43 -0.05
CA ALA A 106 2.27 20.69 -1.04
C ALA A 106 1.15 21.61 -0.55
N HIS A 107 0.57 22.35 -1.50
CA HIS A 107 -0.60 23.18 -1.32
C HIS A 107 -1.80 22.31 -0.95
N TRP A 108 -2.77 22.88 -0.23
CA TRP A 108 -3.92 22.13 0.28
C TRP A 108 -4.75 21.47 -0.85
N SER A 109 -4.84 22.11 -2.02
CA SER A 109 -5.59 21.58 -3.16
C SER A 109 -4.95 20.33 -3.74
N TYR A 110 -3.62 20.30 -3.83
CA TYR A 110 -2.87 19.13 -4.27
C TYR A 110 -2.99 17.98 -3.27
N ARG A 111 -2.92 18.29 -1.96
CA ARG A 111 -3.16 17.31 -0.89
C ARG A 111 -4.55 16.70 -0.98
N LEU A 112 -5.58 17.53 -1.16
CA LEU A 112 -6.97 17.07 -1.33
C LEU A 112 -7.11 16.14 -2.54
N VAL A 113 -6.55 16.51 -3.69
CA VAL A 113 -6.57 15.66 -4.90
C VAL A 113 -5.90 14.32 -4.62
N LEU A 114 -4.71 14.31 -4.02
CA LEU A 114 -4.01 13.07 -3.69
C LEU A 114 -4.76 12.22 -2.66
N THR A 115 -5.49 12.83 -1.71
CA THR A 115 -6.33 12.08 -0.77
C THR A 115 -7.46 11.37 -1.51
N ILE A 116 -8.13 12.04 -2.45
CA ILE A 116 -9.20 11.45 -3.28
C ILE A 116 -8.65 10.29 -4.11
N LEU A 117 -7.52 10.52 -4.80
CA LEU A 117 -6.88 9.51 -5.66
C LEU A 117 -6.39 8.30 -4.85
N ASN A 118 -5.82 8.53 -3.65
CA ASN A 118 -5.42 7.46 -2.74
C ASN A 118 -6.63 6.66 -2.24
N THR A 119 -7.74 7.32 -1.91
CA THR A 119 -8.97 6.61 -1.54
C THR A 119 -9.49 5.74 -2.67
N ALA A 120 -9.46 6.23 -3.92
CA ALA A 120 -9.84 5.45 -5.09
C ALA A 120 -8.88 4.26 -5.38
N ALA A 121 -7.64 4.32 -4.90
CA ALA A 121 -6.67 3.21 -4.99
C ALA A 121 -7.00 2.05 -4.04
N PHE A 122 -7.76 2.31 -2.96
CA PHE A 122 -8.23 1.33 -1.98
C PHE A 122 -7.10 0.46 -1.38
N GLN A 123 -6.08 1.09 -0.82
CA GLN A 123 -4.98 0.40 -0.13
C GLN A 123 -4.88 0.77 1.36
N ASN A 124 -6.00 0.76 2.07
CA ASN A 124 -6.19 1.37 3.39
C ASN A 124 -6.08 2.92 3.36
N HIS A 125 -6.55 3.56 4.43
CA HIS A 125 -6.42 5.01 4.56
C HIS A 125 -4.96 5.40 4.80
N VAL A 126 -4.56 6.61 4.39
CA VAL A 126 -3.14 7.04 4.37
C VAL A 126 -2.47 6.88 5.73
N ILE A 127 -3.14 7.19 6.84
CA ILE A 127 -2.55 7.05 8.19
C ILE A 127 -2.07 5.61 8.46
N GLU A 128 -2.88 4.61 8.12
CA GLU A 128 -2.51 3.20 8.34
C GLU A 128 -1.43 2.76 7.35
N TRP A 129 -1.61 3.10 6.06
CA TRP A 129 -0.63 2.79 5.02
C TRP A 129 0.75 3.36 5.38
N SER A 130 0.81 4.63 5.78
CA SER A 130 2.05 5.30 6.17
C SER A 130 2.64 4.73 7.45
N ARG A 131 1.84 4.36 8.46
CA ARG A 131 2.36 3.69 9.66
C ARG A 131 3.05 2.38 9.30
N ASP A 132 2.39 1.55 8.50
CA ASP A 132 2.94 0.26 8.08
C ASP A 132 4.20 0.46 7.21
N HIS A 133 4.19 1.44 6.30
CA HIS A 133 5.34 1.76 5.43
C HIS A 133 6.54 2.35 6.19
N ARG A 134 6.31 3.22 7.18
CA ARG A 134 7.37 3.70 8.09
C ARG A 134 7.94 2.56 8.93
N THR A 135 7.09 1.62 9.36
CA THR A 135 7.52 0.42 10.09
C THR A 135 8.40 -0.46 9.21
N HIS A 136 7.97 -0.68 7.95
CA HIS A 136 8.71 -1.42 6.94
C HIS A 136 10.12 -0.85 6.75
N HIS A 137 10.28 0.44 6.43
CA HIS A 137 11.62 1.01 6.26
C HIS A 137 12.51 0.91 7.50
N LYS A 138 11.93 1.05 8.70
CA LYS A 138 12.71 1.06 9.94
C LYS A 138 13.15 -0.35 10.36
N PHE A 139 12.39 -1.37 9.99
CA PHE A 139 12.58 -2.74 10.45
C PHE A 139 12.55 -3.75 9.30
N SER A 140 12.95 -3.32 8.10
CA SER A 140 12.91 -4.08 6.85
C SER A 140 13.58 -5.44 7.03
N GLU A 141 12.99 -6.48 6.42
CA GLU A 141 13.48 -7.87 6.50
C GLU A 141 13.52 -8.47 7.92
N THR A 142 12.80 -7.89 8.89
CA THR A 142 12.66 -8.48 10.24
C THR A 142 11.22 -8.94 10.51
N ASP A 143 10.99 -9.59 11.65
CA ASP A 143 9.64 -9.94 12.11
C ASP A 143 8.75 -8.72 12.44
N ALA A 144 9.32 -7.51 12.46
CA ALA A 144 8.59 -6.25 12.59
C ALA A 144 8.22 -5.61 11.25
N ASP A 145 8.72 -6.13 10.13
CA ASP A 145 8.32 -5.71 8.79
C ASP A 145 6.95 -6.34 8.43
N PRO A 146 5.90 -5.54 8.13
CA PRO A 146 4.58 -6.06 7.77
C PRO A 146 4.60 -7.03 6.59
N HIS A 147 5.50 -6.86 5.63
CA HIS A 147 5.59 -7.63 4.39
C HIS A 147 7.00 -8.21 4.16
N ASN A 148 7.62 -8.66 5.25
CA ASN A 148 8.97 -9.24 5.29
C ASN A 148 9.26 -10.21 4.11
N ALA A 149 10.15 -9.79 3.21
CA ALA A 149 10.57 -10.54 2.04
C ALA A 149 11.30 -11.86 2.36
N HIS A 150 11.91 -12.01 3.55
CA HIS A 150 12.51 -13.28 3.98
C HIS A 150 11.49 -14.41 4.16
N ARG A 151 10.20 -14.09 4.26
CA ARG A 151 9.11 -15.07 4.30
C ARG A 151 8.68 -15.54 2.90
N GLY A 152 9.39 -15.08 1.86
CA GLY A 152 9.22 -15.50 0.47
C GLY A 152 8.26 -14.61 -0.31
N PHE A 153 8.31 -14.76 -1.64
CA PHE A 153 7.59 -13.93 -2.59
C PHE A 153 6.08 -13.85 -2.28
N PHE A 154 5.41 -14.99 -2.07
CA PHE A 154 3.97 -15.00 -1.84
C PHE A 154 3.57 -14.20 -0.60
N PHE A 155 4.32 -14.34 0.51
CA PHE A 155 4.05 -13.60 1.73
C PHE A 155 4.19 -12.10 1.51
N ALA A 156 5.32 -11.65 0.94
CA ALA A 156 5.58 -10.23 0.69
C ALA A 156 4.64 -9.61 -0.35
N HIS A 157 4.17 -10.40 -1.31
CA HIS A 157 3.26 -9.94 -2.35
C HIS A 157 1.84 -9.74 -1.80
N CYS A 158 1.18 -10.80 -1.32
CA CYS A 158 -0.21 -10.69 -0.85
C CYS A 158 -0.54 -11.56 0.37
N GLY A 159 0.31 -12.54 0.71
CA GLY A 159 0.06 -13.44 1.83
C GLY A 159 0.02 -12.74 3.19
N TRP A 160 0.76 -11.64 3.36
CA TRP A 160 0.72 -10.83 4.58
C TRP A 160 -0.67 -10.22 4.86
N LEU A 161 -1.47 -9.97 3.82
CA LEU A 161 -2.85 -9.49 3.94
C LEU A 161 -3.85 -10.58 4.33
N MET A 162 -3.48 -11.85 4.15
CA MET A 162 -4.32 -13.01 4.41
C MET A 162 -4.21 -13.54 5.84
N CYS A 163 -3.45 -12.85 6.69
CA CYS A 163 -3.12 -13.31 8.01
C CYS A 163 -3.02 -12.20 9.05
N ARG A 164 -3.04 -12.58 10.32
CA ARG A 164 -2.79 -11.64 11.42
C ARG A 164 -1.33 -11.19 11.39
N LYS A 165 -1.11 -9.88 11.55
CA LYS A 165 0.23 -9.27 11.69
C LYS A 165 1.02 -9.97 12.79
N HIS A 166 2.32 -10.13 12.58
CA HIS A 166 3.22 -10.64 13.62
C HIS A 166 3.21 -9.69 14.84
N PRO A 167 3.30 -10.20 16.10
CA PRO A 167 3.29 -9.35 17.29
C PRO A 167 4.35 -8.23 17.26
N GLU A 168 5.52 -8.48 16.67
CA GLU A 168 6.56 -7.45 16.53
C GLU A 168 6.15 -6.32 15.57
N VAL A 169 5.37 -6.58 14.52
CA VAL A 169 4.82 -5.52 13.66
C VAL A 169 3.93 -4.59 14.49
N ILE A 170 3.06 -5.16 15.32
CA ILE A 170 2.16 -4.38 16.18
C ILE A 170 2.96 -3.58 17.21
N ARG A 171 3.90 -4.24 17.89
CA ARG A 171 4.71 -3.63 18.94
C ARG A 171 5.58 -2.51 18.39
N LYS A 172 6.28 -2.73 17.27
CA LYS A 172 7.16 -1.74 16.65
C LYS A 172 6.40 -0.64 15.92
N GLY A 173 5.27 -0.98 15.30
CA GLY A 173 4.40 -0.02 14.62
C GLY A 173 3.81 1.02 15.57
N ARG A 174 3.52 0.66 16.83
CA ARG A 174 3.09 1.61 17.88
C ARG A 174 4.17 2.63 18.27
N MET A 175 5.44 2.36 17.98
CA MET A 175 6.56 3.27 18.26
C MET A 175 6.88 4.19 17.07
N ILE A 176 6.16 4.04 15.95
CA ILE A 176 6.29 4.95 14.81
C ILE A 176 5.50 6.22 15.14
N ASP A 177 6.19 7.35 15.09
CA ASP A 177 5.53 8.65 15.16
C ASP A 177 4.66 8.84 13.91
N ILE A 178 3.37 9.11 14.14
CA ILE A 178 2.36 9.41 13.12
C ILE A 178 1.62 10.72 13.43
N SER A 179 2.08 11.51 14.40
CA SER A 179 1.43 12.73 14.85
C SER A 179 1.22 13.74 13.72
N ASP A 180 2.15 13.80 12.76
CA ASP A 180 2.03 14.63 11.56
C ASP A 180 0.87 14.21 10.65
N LEU A 181 0.55 12.92 10.59
CA LEU A 181 -0.53 12.37 9.77
C LEU A 181 -1.89 12.58 10.45
N GLU A 182 -1.93 12.44 11.77
CA GLU A 182 -3.13 12.68 12.57
C GLU A 182 -3.52 14.16 12.61
N ALA A 183 -2.53 15.06 12.55
CA ALA A 183 -2.76 16.49 12.45
C ALA A 183 -3.27 16.95 11.06
N ASP A 184 -3.22 16.10 10.04
CA ASP A 184 -3.70 16.43 8.69
C ASP A 184 -5.24 16.28 8.61
N PRO A 185 -6.01 17.38 8.45
CA PRO A 185 -7.48 17.32 8.45
C PRO A 185 -8.05 16.50 7.28
N PHE A 186 -7.36 16.44 6.14
CA PHE A 186 -7.80 15.61 5.01
C PHE A 186 -7.66 14.13 5.34
N LEU A 187 -6.58 13.73 6.01
CA LEU A 187 -6.37 12.35 6.41
C LEU A 187 -7.28 11.93 7.56
N ALA A 188 -7.53 12.82 8.52
CA ALA A 188 -8.52 12.59 9.57
C ALA A 188 -9.93 12.37 8.99
N PHE A 189 -10.34 13.19 8.02
CA PHE A 189 -11.58 13.01 7.27
C PHE A 189 -11.60 11.69 6.49
N GLN A 190 -10.52 11.40 5.75
CA GLN A 190 -10.37 10.18 4.97
C GLN A 190 -10.52 8.94 5.85
N ARG A 191 -9.82 8.88 6.98
CA ARG A 191 -9.89 7.76 7.95
C ARG A 191 -11.30 7.58 8.51
N LYS A 192 -11.97 8.67 8.90
CA LYS A 192 -13.30 8.63 9.50
C LYS A 192 -14.36 8.04 8.56
N TYR A 193 -14.32 8.40 7.27
CA TYR A 193 -15.33 8.00 6.29
C TYR A 193 -14.85 6.97 5.27
N TYR A 194 -13.70 6.32 5.55
CA TYR A 194 -12.98 5.51 4.56
C TYR A 194 -13.86 4.45 3.86
N PRO A 195 -14.68 3.64 4.56
CA PRO A 195 -15.47 2.59 3.90
C PRO A 195 -16.45 3.15 2.85
N ILE A 196 -17.12 4.25 3.19
CA ILE A 196 -18.10 4.91 2.30
C ILE A 196 -17.36 5.58 1.14
N LEU A 197 -16.27 6.30 1.42
CA LEU A 197 -15.51 7.01 0.40
C LEU A 197 -14.86 6.03 -0.60
N VAL A 198 -14.36 4.88 -0.16
CA VAL A 198 -13.82 3.84 -1.06
C VAL A 198 -14.91 3.32 -1.99
N LEU A 199 -16.07 2.93 -1.45
CA LEU A 199 -17.17 2.43 -2.28
C LEU A 199 -17.56 3.44 -3.36
N LEU A 200 -17.66 4.72 -2.97
CA LEU A 200 -18.01 5.81 -3.87
C LEU A 200 -16.91 6.08 -4.91
N LEU A 201 -15.66 6.27 -4.48
CA LEU A 201 -14.58 6.79 -5.33
C LEU A 201 -13.85 5.69 -6.12
N ALA A 202 -13.75 4.47 -5.58
CA ALA A 202 -13.07 3.37 -6.25
C ALA A 202 -13.99 2.59 -7.20
N PHE A 203 -15.31 2.60 -6.97
CA PHE A 203 -16.25 1.75 -7.71
C PHE A 203 -17.45 2.51 -8.29
N ILE A 204 -18.30 3.14 -7.46
CA ILE A 204 -19.57 3.71 -7.95
C ILE A 204 -19.36 4.87 -8.93
N ALA A 205 -18.61 5.90 -8.52
CA ALA A 205 -18.39 7.08 -9.34
C ALA A 205 -17.64 6.77 -10.65
N PRO A 206 -16.54 5.97 -10.65
CA PRO A 206 -15.89 5.56 -11.90
C PRO A 206 -16.81 4.77 -12.82
N THR A 207 -17.67 3.90 -12.28
CA THR A 207 -18.63 3.11 -13.07
C THR A 207 -19.64 4.00 -13.78
N ILE A 208 -20.26 4.93 -13.05
CA ILE A 208 -21.26 5.86 -13.60
C ILE A 208 -20.60 6.77 -14.63
N LEU A 209 -19.45 7.36 -14.28
CA LEU A 209 -18.73 8.29 -15.15
C LEU A 209 -18.28 7.61 -16.45
N ASN A 210 -17.73 6.40 -16.37
CA ASN A 210 -17.31 5.66 -17.55
C ASN A 210 -18.50 5.34 -18.46
N SER A 211 -19.60 4.81 -17.91
CA SER A 211 -20.78 4.47 -18.70
C SER A 211 -21.36 5.72 -19.38
N TRP A 212 -21.41 6.85 -18.68
CA TRP A 212 -21.92 8.11 -19.24
C TRP A 212 -21.02 8.68 -20.35
N ILE A 213 -19.70 8.71 -20.16
CA ILE A 213 -18.75 9.29 -21.12
C ILE A 213 -18.60 8.39 -22.36
N THR A 214 -18.50 7.08 -22.16
CA THR A 214 -18.15 6.13 -23.23
C THR A 214 -19.39 5.49 -23.87
N GLY A 215 -20.54 5.57 -23.20
CA GLY A 215 -21.78 4.87 -23.53
C GLY A 215 -21.70 3.34 -23.37
N ASP A 216 -20.64 2.82 -22.73
CA ASP A 216 -20.53 1.39 -22.43
C ASP A 216 -21.50 0.98 -21.32
N THR A 217 -21.74 -0.33 -21.19
CA THR A 217 -22.63 -0.86 -20.15
C THR A 217 -22.09 -0.56 -18.75
N TYR A 218 -22.99 -0.46 -17.76
CA TYR A 218 -22.59 -0.37 -16.36
C TYR A 218 -21.77 -1.58 -15.91
N LEU A 219 -22.02 -2.76 -16.47
CA LEU A 219 -21.26 -3.97 -16.16
C LEU A 219 -19.80 -3.85 -16.61
N ASN A 220 -19.54 -3.48 -17.88
CA ASN A 220 -18.17 -3.26 -18.37
C ASN A 220 -17.48 -2.13 -17.62
N SER A 221 -18.22 -1.06 -17.33
CA SER A 221 -17.74 0.09 -16.57
C SER A 221 -17.37 -0.26 -15.13
N PHE A 222 -18.08 -1.20 -14.49
CA PHE A 222 -17.73 -1.69 -13.17
C PHE A 222 -16.58 -2.69 -13.20
N LEU A 223 -16.60 -3.62 -14.15
CA LEU A 223 -15.63 -4.71 -14.22
C LEU A 223 -14.25 -4.23 -14.64
N ILE A 224 -14.14 -3.30 -15.59
CA ILE A 224 -12.85 -2.94 -16.19
C ILE A 224 -12.17 -1.80 -15.40
N PRO A 225 -12.61 -0.52 -15.46
CA PRO A 225 -11.98 0.54 -14.68
C PRO A 225 -12.28 0.47 -13.17
N GLY A 226 -13.22 -0.38 -12.74
CA GLY A 226 -13.45 -0.74 -11.34
C GLY A 226 -12.59 -1.94 -10.89
N VAL A 227 -13.07 -3.16 -11.12
CA VAL A 227 -12.48 -4.38 -10.54
C VAL A 227 -11.10 -4.72 -11.12
N LEU A 228 -10.99 -4.83 -12.45
CA LEU A 228 -9.73 -5.20 -13.11
C LEU A 228 -8.64 -4.17 -12.81
N ARG A 229 -8.97 -2.87 -12.89
CA ARG A 229 -8.04 -1.79 -12.53
C ARG A 229 -7.59 -1.89 -11.07
N TYR A 230 -8.49 -2.22 -10.15
CA TYR A 230 -8.13 -2.40 -8.74
C TYR A 230 -7.14 -3.54 -8.56
N VAL A 231 -7.42 -4.72 -9.11
CA VAL A 231 -6.53 -5.89 -9.03
C VAL A 231 -5.17 -5.62 -9.68
N SER A 232 -5.14 -4.97 -10.86
CA SER A 232 -3.89 -4.56 -11.50
C SER A 232 -3.08 -3.61 -10.63
N THR A 233 -3.74 -2.62 -10.00
CA THR A 233 -3.09 -1.65 -9.09
C THR A 233 -2.54 -2.33 -7.84
N LEU A 234 -3.26 -3.31 -7.29
CA LEU A 234 -2.79 -4.11 -6.17
C LEU A 234 -1.54 -4.90 -6.53
N HIS A 235 -1.58 -5.70 -7.60
CA HIS A 235 -0.44 -6.52 -8.00
C HIS A 235 0.81 -5.70 -8.31
N ILE A 236 0.65 -4.55 -8.96
CA ILE A 236 1.84 -3.74 -9.25
C ILE A 236 2.42 -3.13 -7.96
N THR A 237 1.57 -2.70 -7.02
CA THR A 237 2.03 -2.18 -5.73
C THR A 237 2.67 -3.27 -4.89
N TRP A 238 2.05 -4.44 -4.83
CA TRP A 238 2.58 -5.62 -4.15
C TRP A 238 3.88 -6.14 -4.75
N SER A 239 4.13 -5.89 -6.04
CA SER A 239 5.41 -6.25 -6.66
C SER A 239 6.57 -5.36 -6.20
N VAL A 240 6.29 -4.13 -5.72
CA VAL A 240 7.30 -3.31 -5.02
C VAL A 240 7.75 -4.02 -3.75
N ASN A 241 6.81 -4.55 -2.96
CA ASN A 241 7.13 -5.27 -1.71
C ASN A 241 7.81 -6.62 -1.95
N SER A 242 7.49 -7.30 -3.06
CA SER A 242 7.99 -8.65 -3.33
C SER A 242 9.11 -8.68 -4.36
N ALA A 243 8.82 -8.36 -5.62
CA ALA A 243 9.80 -8.44 -6.69
C ALA A 243 10.96 -7.46 -6.48
N ALA A 244 10.69 -6.23 -6.05
CA ALA A 244 11.74 -5.24 -5.79
C ALA A 244 12.49 -5.46 -4.46
N HIS A 245 12.17 -6.50 -3.69
CA HIS A 245 12.97 -6.96 -2.54
C HIS A 245 13.70 -8.29 -2.79
N LEU A 246 13.46 -8.93 -3.95
CA LEU A 246 13.99 -10.27 -4.26
C LEU A 246 14.83 -10.28 -5.53
N TRP A 247 14.51 -9.44 -6.51
CA TRP A 247 15.13 -9.47 -7.84
C TRP A 247 15.45 -8.08 -8.36
N GLY A 248 16.71 -7.89 -8.74
CA GLY A 248 17.22 -6.64 -9.31
C GLY A 248 18.70 -6.45 -8.98
N ALA A 249 19.22 -5.27 -9.28
CA ALA A 249 20.58 -4.86 -8.95
C ALA A 249 20.64 -4.08 -7.62
N HIS A 250 21.82 -4.01 -7.00
CA HIS A 250 22.05 -3.32 -5.72
C HIS A 250 23.16 -2.25 -5.81
N PRO A 251 23.04 -1.25 -6.71
CA PRO A 251 24.11 -0.30 -6.99
C PRO A 251 24.38 0.70 -5.85
N TYR A 252 23.57 0.75 -4.79
CA TYR A 252 23.75 1.69 -3.67
C TYR A 252 24.07 0.97 -2.35
N ASP A 253 23.42 -0.15 -2.06
CA ASP A 253 23.71 -0.99 -0.90
C ASP A 253 23.37 -2.47 -1.18
N ASP A 254 24.39 -3.32 -1.29
CA ASP A 254 24.30 -4.77 -1.50
C ASP A 254 24.07 -5.57 -0.22
N THR A 255 24.05 -4.89 0.94
CA THR A 255 23.78 -5.50 2.25
C THR A 255 22.30 -5.53 2.61
N ILE A 256 21.45 -4.88 1.82
CA ILE A 256 19.98 -4.84 1.99
C ILE A 256 19.28 -5.57 0.84
N HIS A 257 18.08 -6.08 1.09
CA HIS A 257 17.27 -6.79 0.10
C HIS A 257 16.67 -5.92 -1.04
N PRO A 258 16.17 -4.69 -0.78
CA PRO A 258 15.63 -3.80 -1.80
C PRO A 258 16.55 -3.67 -3.02
N ALA A 259 16.01 -3.87 -4.21
CA ALA A 259 16.72 -3.97 -5.47
C ALA A 259 16.17 -2.99 -6.51
N GLU A 260 17.01 -2.56 -7.44
CA GLU A 260 16.59 -1.81 -8.62
C GLU A 260 15.92 -2.75 -9.62
N ASN A 261 14.64 -2.53 -9.90
CA ASN A 261 13.85 -3.35 -10.80
C ASN A 261 13.08 -2.48 -11.81
N LEU A 262 13.57 -2.46 -13.05
CA LEU A 262 13.01 -1.61 -14.11
C LEU A 262 11.57 -2.00 -14.49
N ILE A 263 11.22 -3.29 -14.46
CA ILE A 263 9.87 -3.76 -14.78
C ILE A 263 8.88 -3.26 -13.74
N VAL A 264 9.21 -3.40 -12.45
CA VAL A 264 8.42 -2.84 -11.36
C VAL A 264 8.34 -1.33 -11.50
N SER A 265 9.43 -0.65 -11.85
CA SER A 265 9.45 0.81 -12.01
C SER A 265 8.49 1.30 -13.10
N MET A 266 8.48 0.63 -14.26
CA MET A 266 7.56 0.97 -15.36
C MET A 266 6.10 0.80 -14.97
N GLY A 267 5.74 -0.29 -14.28
CA GLY A 267 4.35 -0.52 -13.88
C GLY A 267 3.92 0.32 -12.67
N ALA A 268 4.81 0.51 -11.69
CA ALA A 268 4.58 1.24 -10.44
C ALA A 268 4.97 2.73 -10.54
N ILE A 269 4.99 3.29 -11.75
CA ILE A 269 5.13 4.74 -11.99
C ILE A 269 6.42 5.34 -11.36
N GLY A 270 7.49 4.56 -11.30
CA GLY A 270 8.79 4.97 -10.77
C GLY A 270 9.22 4.33 -9.44
N GLU A 271 8.39 3.51 -8.78
CA GLU A 271 8.71 2.95 -7.45
C GLU A 271 9.58 1.69 -7.45
N GLY A 272 10.04 1.23 -8.62
CA GLY A 272 10.88 0.04 -8.75
C GLY A 272 12.37 0.28 -8.48
N PHE A 273 12.80 1.53 -8.33
CA PHE A 273 14.18 1.89 -7.97
C PHE A 273 14.38 1.75 -6.45
N HIS A 274 14.21 0.53 -5.95
CA HIS A 274 13.95 0.28 -4.54
C HIS A 274 15.23 0.23 -3.69
N ASN A 275 16.37 -0.14 -4.28
CA ASN A 275 17.67 -0.07 -3.59
C ASN A 275 18.05 1.38 -3.27
N TYR A 276 17.86 2.29 -4.25
CA TYR A 276 18.03 3.73 -4.05
C TYR A 276 17.06 4.23 -2.98
N HIS A 277 15.78 3.87 -3.11
CA HIS A 277 14.75 4.36 -2.22
C HIS A 277 15.02 4.00 -0.75
N HIS A 278 15.43 2.77 -0.47
CA HIS A 278 15.76 2.37 0.90
C HIS A 278 17.07 2.98 1.43
N CYS A 279 18.00 3.36 0.54
CA CYS A 279 19.18 4.13 0.93
C CYS A 279 18.88 5.60 1.21
N PHE A 280 17.94 6.19 0.48
CA PHE A 280 17.61 7.62 0.53
C PHE A 280 16.08 7.82 0.62
N PRO A 281 15.42 7.35 1.69
CA PRO A 281 13.95 7.37 1.77
C PRO A 281 13.35 8.77 1.73
N TRP A 282 14.13 9.80 2.09
CA TRP A 282 13.72 11.21 2.05
C TRP A 282 13.82 11.86 0.66
N ASP A 283 14.35 11.18 -0.36
CA ASP A 283 14.46 11.71 -1.73
C ASP A 283 13.10 11.67 -2.44
N TYR A 284 12.60 12.82 -2.88
CA TYR A 284 11.26 12.94 -3.48
C TYR A 284 11.09 12.17 -4.79
N SER A 285 12.19 11.88 -5.48
CA SER A 285 12.16 11.18 -6.75
C SER A 285 12.24 9.67 -6.59
N THR A 286 12.60 9.16 -5.40
CA THR A 286 12.83 7.72 -5.14
C THR A 286 13.82 7.03 -6.09
N SER A 287 14.58 7.79 -6.89
CA SER A 287 15.52 7.28 -7.89
C SER A 287 16.61 8.29 -8.24
N GLU A 288 17.75 7.82 -8.77
CA GLU A 288 18.78 8.68 -9.37
C GLU A 288 18.43 9.12 -10.81
N TYR A 289 17.66 8.30 -11.55
CA TYR A 289 17.50 8.37 -13.01
C TYR A 289 16.54 9.46 -13.55
N GLY A 290 16.09 10.37 -12.71
CA GLY A 290 15.22 11.49 -13.12
C GLY A 290 13.83 11.07 -13.63
N PRO A 291 13.08 11.99 -14.28
CA PRO A 291 11.66 11.82 -14.57
C PRO A 291 11.35 10.89 -15.75
N LEU A 292 12.31 10.60 -16.64
CA LEU A 292 12.08 9.78 -17.85
C LEU A 292 11.58 8.37 -17.51
N PHE A 293 12.14 7.78 -16.45
CA PHE A 293 11.74 6.46 -15.95
C PHE A 293 10.91 6.54 -14.66
N ASN A 294 10.44 7.74 -14.32
CA ASN A 294 9.74 7.99 -13.07
C ASN A 294 8.61 9.00 -13.29
N GLY A 295 7.46 8.49 -13.74
CA GLY A 295 6.28 9.30 -14.02
C GLY A 295 5.77 10.06 -12.79
N THR A 296 5.95 9.51 -11.59
CA THR A 296 5.60 10.19 -10.35
C THR A 296 6.48 11.41 -10.10
N THR A 297 7.80 11.32 -10.34
CA THR A 297 8.69 12.48 -10.28
C THR A 297 8.27 13.56 -11.27
N CYS A 298 7.97 13.18 -12.51
CA CYS A 298 7.47 14.11 -13.53
C CYS A 298 6.19 14.84 -13.07
N PHE A 299 5.23 14.09 -12.50
CA PHE A 299 4.00 14.66 -11.96
C PHE A 299 4.26 15.66 -10.82
N ILE A 300 5.15 15.33 -9.89
CA ILE A 300 5.54 16.21 -8.79
C ILE A 300 6.25 17.48 -9.32
N ASP A 301 7.10 17.34 -10.34
CA ASP A 301 7.83 18.46 -10.94
C ASP A 301 6.92 19.44 -11.69
N ILE A 302 5.92 18.92 -12.41
CA ILE A 302 4.88 19.73 -13.03
C ILE A 302 4.09 20.49 -11.94
N ALA A 303 3.69 19.81 -10.87
CA ALA A 303 2.99 20.46 -9.75
C ALA A 303 3.86 21.54 -9.08
N ALA A 304 5.18 21.32 -9.00
CA ALA A 304 6.11 22.32 -8.48
C ALA A 304 6.24 23.53 -9.41
N ALA A 305 6.30 23.32 -10.72
CA ALA A 305 6.30 24.40 -11.71
C ALA A 305 5.01 25.24 -11.65
N LEU A 306 3.88 24.64 -11.28
CA LEU A 306 2.61 25.31 -11.05
C LEU A 306 2.49 25.97 -9.66
N GLY A 307 3.53 25.90 -8.82
CA GLY A 307 3.52 26.45 -7.46
C GLY A 307 2.69 25.66 -6.44
N LEU A 308 2.23 24.45 -6.80
CA LEU A 308 1.47 23.57 -5.89
C LEU A 308 2.37 22.73 -4.97
N VAL A 309 3.64 22.56 -5.34
CA VAL A 309 4.64 21.78 -4.60
C VAL A 309 5.91 22.61 -4.38
N TRP A 310 6.51 22.48 -3.21
CA TRP A 310 7.81 23.09 -2.87
C TRP A 310 8.62 22.19 -1.93
N ASP A 311 9.84 22.60 -1.60
CA ASP A 311 10.73 21.89 -0.66
C ASP A 311 10.99 20.42 -1.05
N ARG A 312 11.14 20.16 -2.37
CA ARG A 312 11.48 18.84 -2.92
C ARG A 312 12.91 18.47 -2.51
N LYS A 313 13.05 17.45 -1.67
CA LYS A 313 14.33 16.98 -1.16
C LYS A 313 14.99 16.01 -2.13
N LYS A 314 16.23 16.29 -2.53
CA LYS A 314 17.01 15.42 -3.44
C LYS A 314 18.35 15.07 -2.81
N ALA A 315 18.75 13.81 -2.85
CA ALA A 315 20.09 13.42 -2.43
C ALA A 315 21.14 14.04 -3.37
N SER A 316 22.23 14.56 -2.80
CA SER A 316 23.28 15.18 -3.61
C SER A 316 24.10 14.11 -4.36
N PRO A 317 24.64 14.42 -5.55
CA PRO A 317 25.50 13.49 -6.27
C PRO A 317 26.70 12.99 -5.44
N ALA A 318 27.23 13.85 -4.56
CA ALA A 318 28.32 13.48 -3.66
C ALA A 318 27.89 12.39 -2.64
N VAL A 319 26.70 12.54 -2.05
CA VAL A 319 26.15 11.56 -1.09
C VAL A 319 25.82 10.23 -1.79
N ILE A 320 25.23 10.29 -2.98
CA ILE A 320 24.92 9.09 -3.78
C ILE A 320 26.21 8.34 -4.14
N LYS A 321 27.21 9.05 -4.65
CA LYS A 321 28.52 8.47 -5.00
C LYS A 321 29.19 7.85 -3.78
N ALA A 322 29.20 8.54 -2.65
CA ALA A 322 29.79 8.02 -1.41
C ALA A 322 29.11 6.74 -0.93
N ARG A 323 27.78 6.67 -1.02
CA ARG A 323 27.00 5.47 -0.67
C ARG A 323 27.33 4.30 -1.59
N ARG A 324 27.24 4.50 -2.91
CA ARG A 324 27.60 3.51 -3.93
C ARG A 324 29.03 2.99 -3.75
N SER A 325 30.00 3.86 -3.49
CA SER A 325 31.40 3.43 -3.28
C SER A 325 31.61 2.64 -1.98
N ARG A 326 30.77 2.86 -0.97
CA ARG A 326 30.90 2.21 0.34
C ARG A 326 30.23 0.84 0.39
N THR A 327 29.05 0.71 -0.20
CA THR A 327 28.18 -0.48 -0.05
C THR A 327 27.56 -0.97 -1.36
N GLY A 328 27.78 -0.34 -2.51
CA GLY A 328 27.18 -0.79 -3.77
C GLY A 328 27.87 -2.04 -4.34
N ASP A 329 27.09 -2.83 -5.09
CA ASP A 329 27.55 -4.05 -5.78
C ASP A 329 28.43 -3.82 -7.02
N LYS A 330 28.64 -2.55 -7.40
CA LYS A 330 29.40 -2.08 -8.59
C LYS A 330 28.75 -2.40 -9.95
N SER A 331 27.43 -2.64 -9.97
CA SER A 331 26.64 -2.76 -11.20
C SER A 331 26.45 -1.45 -11.97
#